data_AF-A0A538CIS4-F1
#
_entry.id   AF-A0A538CIS4-F1
#
_cell.length_a   1.000
_cell.length_b   1.000
_cell.length_c   1.000
_cell.angle_alpha   90.00
_cell.angle_beta   90.00
_cell.angle_gamma   90.00
#
_symmetry.space_group_name_H-M   'P 1'
#
loop_
_entity.id
_entity.type
_entity.pdbx_description
1 polymer ?
#
loop_
_entity_poly.entity_id
_entity_poly.type
_entity_poly.pdbx_seq_one_letter_code
_entity_poly.pdbx_strand_id
1 'polypeptide(L)'
;MSSLIGGQAVLEGVMMRGPSNWSVAVRKPDGEIAQVSKPIVSPMTRHWALRLPVVRGVVALGESLAIGFRALAISANYAAQEEDEDGEVTTELTRGQLIFAFAIAIGFAVLLFKVGPALLTDWIGIQAGWFVIVEGLIRVTVFVLYLAVISLLPDLRRVFQYHAAEHKAINAYEAGEELEPARVQKFSLIHPRCGTAFLLWVMVIAIFVFAFFGRPVWYWLIATRILLLPVIAGIAYELIRFAGRHTGNRILMTLLAPGLWLQRLTTREPTLEQLEVSIRALREVLEREGRSTTPESQRVEVMA
;
A
#
# COMPACT_ATOMS: atom_id res chain seq x y z
N MET A 1 -19.63 -1.20 16.11
CA MET A 1 -18.19 -1.45 15.90
C MET A 1 -17.88 -0.90 14.52
N SER A 2 -16.96 0.06 14.41
CA SER A 2 -16.49 0.55 13.10
C SER A 2 -15.96 -0.64 12.30
N SER A 3 -16.43 -0.81 11.07
CA SER A 3 -15.89 -1.85 10.18
C SER A 3 -14.44 -1.48 9.85
N LEU A 4 -13.55 -2.47 9.86
CA LEU A 4 -12.16 -2.26 9.45
C LEU A 4 -12.15 -2.02 7.94
N ILE A 5 -12.05 -0.75 7.55
CA ILE A 5 -11.91 -0.33 6.16
C ILE A 5 -10.45 0.06 5.91
N GLY A 6 -9.94 -0.34 4.76
CA GLY A 6 -8.70 0.18 4.19
C GLY A 6 -8.94 0.74 2.80
N GLY A 7 -7.91 1.32 2.19
CA GLY A 7 -8.02 1.83 0.83
C GLY A 7 -6.69 2.03 0.14
N GLN A 8 -6.76 2.31 -1.16
CA GLN A 8 -5.61 2.56 -2.01
C GLN A 8 -5.98 3.69 -2.99
N ALA A 9 -5.10 4.67 -3.16
CA ALA A 9 -5.22 5.63 -4.24
C ALA A 9 -4.98 4.96 -5.61
N VAL A 10 -5.77 5.36 -6.59
CA VAL A 10 -5.64 4.95 -7.99
C VAL A 10 -5.62 6.19 -8.89
N LEU A 11 -5.50 6.01 -10.21
CA LEU A 11 -5.54 7.14 -11.14
C LEU A 11 -6.91 7.81 -11.06
N GLU A 12 -6.93 9.11 -10.79
CA GLU A 12 -8.18 9.88 -10.63
C GLU A 12 -9.19 9.34 -9.62
N GLY A 13 -8.75 8.55 -8.63
CA GLY A 13 -9.71 7.88 -7.78
C GLY A 13 -9.16 7.22 -6.53
N VAL A 14 -10.06 6.55 -5.83
CA VAL A 14 -9.78 5.79 -4.61
C VAL A 14 -10.49 4.46 -4.66
N MET A 15 -9.76 3.40 -4.29
CA MET A 15 -10.32 2.11 -3.95
C MET A 15 -10.46 2.01 -2.43
N MET A 16 -11.65 1.63 -1.96
CA MET A 16 -11.94 1.30 -0.57
C MET A 16 -12.22 -0.19 -0.46
N ARG A 17 -11.70 -0.83 0.58
CA ARG A 17 -11.82 -2.26 0.85
C ARG A 17 -12.41 -2.46 2.25
N GLY A 18 -13.47 -3.25 2.32
CA GLY A 18 -13.99 -3.86 3.53
C GLY A 18 -13.63 -5.35 3.60
N PRO A 19 -14.12 -6.06 4.63
CA PRO A 19 -13.82 -7.48 4.79
C PRO A 19 -14.41 -8.37 3.69
N SER A 20 -15.56 -8.00 3.15
CA SER A 20 -16.36 -8.83 2.22
C SER A 20 -16.58 -8.17 0.86
N ASN A 21 -16.24 -6.89 0.70
CA ASN A 21 -16.48 -6.10 -0.51
C ASN A 21 -15.37 -5.05 -0.69
N TRP A 22 -15.19 -4.62 -1.94
CA TRP A 22 -14.43 -3.41 -2.25
C TRP A 22 -15.17 -2.57 -3.30
N SER A 23 -14.89 -1.28 -3.30
CA SER A 23 -15.39 -0.32 -4.29
C SER A 23 -14.23 0.53 -4.77
N VAL A 24 -14.17 0.79 -6.07
CA VAL A 24 -13.34 1.84 -6.65
C VAL A 24 -14.25 2.94 -7.19
N ALA A 25 -13.92 4.19 -6.87
CA ALA A 25 -14.56 5.36 -7.45
C ALA A 25 -13.50 6.20 -8.16
N VAL A 26 -13.81 6.66 -9.37
CA VAL A 26 -12.88 7.36 -10.27
C VAL A 26 -13.58 8.56 -10.89
N ARG A 27 -12.92 9.71 -10.91
CA ARG A 27 -13.37 10.90 -11.62
C ARG A 27 -13.05 10.76 -13.11
N LYS A 28 -14.08 10.69 -13.94
CA LYS A 28 -13.93 10.67 -15.40
C LYS A 28 -13.52 12.07 -15.92
N PRO A 29 -12.98 12.17 -17.15
CA PRO A 29 -12.63 13.46 -17.76
C PRO A 29 -13.84 14.41 -17.96
N ASP A 30 -15.05 13.86 -18.06
CA ASP A 30 -16.31 14.62 -18.13
C ASP A 30 -16.79 15.18 -16.77
N GLY A 31 -16.08 14.86 -15.68
CA GLY A 31 -16.37 15.30 -14.31
C GLY A 31 -17.29 14.37 -13.52
N GLU A 32 -17.92 13.38 -14.14
CA GLU A 32 -18.76 12.40 -13.44
C GLU A 32 -17.88 11.39 -12.65
N ILE A 33 -18.42 10.84 -11.56
CA ILE A 33 -17.76 9.79 -10.79
C ILE A 33 -18.28 8.42 -11.27
N ALA A 34 -17.42 7.67 -11.94
CA ALA A 34 -17.64 6.26 -12.20
C ALA A 34 -17.35 5.44 -10.95
N GLN A 35 -18.10 4.36 -10.74
CA GLN A 35 -17.95 3.52 -9.55
C GLN A 35 -18.18 2.05 -9.90
N VAL A 36 -17.27 1.20 -9.42
CA VAL A 36 -17.37 -0.26 -9.57
C VAL A 36 -17.15 -0.89 -8.21
N SER A 37 -18.01 -1.82 -7.82
CA SER A 37 -17.92 -2.54 -6.55
C SER A 37 -18.10 -4.04 -6.74
N LYS A 38 -17.23 -4.83 -6.12
CA LYS A 38 -17.18 -6.29 -6.26
C LYS A 38 -17.04 -6.96 -4.88
N PRO A 39 -17.61 -8.17 -4.69
CA PRO A 39 -17.44 -8.93 -3.47
C PRO A 39 -16.01 -9.48 -3.35
N ILE A 40 -15.60 -9.81 -2.12
CA ILE A 40 -14.33 -10.44 -1.76
C ILE A 40 -14.65 -11.79 -1.11
N VAL A 41 -14.04 -12.84 -1.65
CA VAL A 41 -14.05 -14.16 -1.03
C VAL A 41 -12.64 -14.47 -0.58
N SER A 42 -12.34 -14.17 0.69
CA SER A 42 -10.99 -14.38 1.21
C SER A 42 -10.71 -15.86 1.47
N PRO A 43 -9.56 -16.43 1.02
CA PRO A 43 -9.16 -17.79 1.41
C PRO A 43 -9.05 -17.98 2.93
N MET A 44 -8.83 -16.89 3.68
CA MET A 44 -8.72 -16.92 5.14
C MET A 44 -10.03 -17.28 5.83
N THR A 45 -11.19 -17.09 5.19
CA THR A 45 -12.47 -17.55 5.76
C THR A 45 -12.51 -19.07 5.81
N ARG A 46 -12.06 -19.74 4.73
CA ARG A 46 -12.12 -21.19 4.54
C ARG A 46 -11.05 -21.98 5.31
N HIS A 47 -9.83 -21.43 5.46
CA HIS A 47 -8.70 -22.17 6.04
C HIS A 47 -8.11 -21.47 7.28
N TRP A 48 -8.23 -22.11 8.45
CA TRP A 48 -7.76 -21.54 9.72
C TRP A 48 -6.24 -21.32 9.77
N ALA A 49 -5.45 -22.17 9.11
CA ALA A 49 -3.99 -22.06 9.07
C ALA A 49 -3.52 -20.76 8.40
N LEU A 50 -4.31 -20.24 7.43
CA LEU A 50 -4.03 -18.96 6.77
C LEU A 50 -4.29 -17.75 7.68
N ARG A 51 -4.85 -17.96 8.88
CA ARG A 51 -5.08 -16.91 9.89
C ARG A 51 -3.97 -16.84 10.93
N LEU A 52 -2.99 -17.76 10.88
CA LEU A 52 -1.84 -17.74 11.78
C LEU A 52 -1.03 -16.44 11.58
N PRO A 53 -0.41 -15.90 12.65
CA PRO A 53 0.47 -14.74 12.53
C PRO A 53 1.55 -14.95 11.47
N VAL A 54 2.01 -13.86 10.84
CA VAL A 54 2.95 -13.86 9.70
C VAL A 54 2.32 -14.42 8.41
N VAL A 55 1.77 -15.64 8.43
CA VAL A 55 1.11 -16.26 7.26
C VAL A 55 -0.06 -15.42 6.78
N ARG A 56 -0.92 -14.97 7.70
CA ARG A 56 -2.03 -14.09 7.34
C ARG A 56 -1.59 -12.78 6.70
N GLY A 57 -0.41 -12.27 7.07
CA GLY A 57 0.12 -11.05 6.51
C GLY A 57 0.45 -11.24 5.03
N VAL A 58 1.10 -12.36 4.69
CA VAL A 58 1.38 -12.72 3.30
C VAL A 58 0.09 -12.88 2.49
N VAL A 59 -0.92 -13.55 3.05
CA VAL A 59 -2.21 -13.74 2.38
C VAL A 59 -2.93 -12.41 2.18
N ALA A 60 -3.03 -11.58 3.22
CA ALA A 60 -3.67 -10.27 3.16
C ALA A 60 -2.99 -9.33 2.16
N LEU A 61 -1.65 -9.33 2.11
CA LEU A 61 -0.86 -8.58 1.13
C LEU A 61 -1.12 -9.08 -0.29
N GLY A 62 -1.16 -10.40 -0.51
CA GLY A 62 -1.46 -10.98 -1.82
C GLY A 62 -2.85 -10.60 -2.31
N GLU A 63 -3.86 -10.63 -1.42
CA GLU A 63 -5.21 -10.17 -1.75
C GLU A 63 -5.26 -8.67 -2.04
N SER A 64 -4.66 -7.83 -1.18
CA SER A 64 -4.64 -6.37 -1.39
C SER A 64 -3.94 -6.03 -2.70
N LEU A 65 -2.84 -6.70 -3.04
CA LEU A 65 -2.13 -6.51 -4.29
C LEU A 65 -2.99 -6.91 -5.50
N ALA A 66 -3.66 -8.06 -5.45
CA ALA A 66 -4.53 -8.51 -6.54
C ALA A 66 -5.73 -7.58 -6.76
N ILE A 67 -6.37 -7.09 -5.68
CA ILE A 67 -7.45 -6.11 -5.75
C ILE A 67 -6.92 -4.76 -6.24
N GLY A 68 -5.78 -4.32 -5.71
CA GLY A 68 -5.12 -3.07 -6.09
C GLY A 68 -4.78 -3.02 -7.58
N PHE A 69 -4.26 -4.09 -8.16
CA PHE A 69 -4.01 -4.18 -9.61
C PHE A 69 -5.30 -4.09 -10.42
N ARG A 70 -6.38 -4.76 -9.99
CA ARG A 70 -7.70 -4.66 -10.64
C ARG A 70 -8.25 -3.24 -10.56
N ALA A 71 -8.10 -2.57 -9.42
CA ALA A 71 -8.56 -1.19 -9.24
C ALA A 71 -7.75 -0.20 -10.09
N LEU A 72 -6.43 -0.38 -10.19
CA LEU A 72 -5.57 0.41 -11.08
C LEU A 72 -5.96 0.23 -12.54
N ALA A 73 -6.20 -1.00 -12.98
CA ALA A 73 -6.70 -1.32 -14.32
C ALA A 73 -8.03 -0.60 -14.62
N ILE A 74 -9.02 -0.73 -13.74
CA ILE A 74 -10.32 -0.04 -13.88
C ILE A 74 -10.14 1.47 -13.96
N SER A 75 -9.27 2.04 -13.10
CA SER A 75 -9.00 3.47 -13.11
C SER A 75 -8.33 3.97 -14.38
N ALA A 76 -7.43 3.18 -14.96
CA ALA A 76 -6.76 3.50 -16.21
C ALA A 76 -7.77 3.50 -17.37
N ASN A 77 -8.67 2.51 -17.46
CA ASN A 77 -9.70 2.45 -18.49
C ASN A 77 -10.63 3.67 -18.44
N TYR A 78 -11.13 4.03 -17.25
CA TYR A 78 -11.98 5.22 -17.09
C TYR A 78 -11.24 6.54 -17.39
N ALA A 79 -9.94 6.61 -17.10
CA ALA A 79 -9.13 7.77 -17.44
C ALA A 79 -8.86 7.87 -18.96
N ALA A 80 -8.76 6.74 -19.65
CA ALA A 80 -8.56 6.66 -21.10
C ALA A 80 -9.85 6.83 -21.92
N GLN A 81 -11.02 6.86 -21.28
CA GLN A 81 -12.34 6.79 -21.94
C GLN A 81 -12.54 5.52 -22.79
N GLU A 82 -11.84 4.44 -22.46
CA GLU A 82 -12.09 3.13 -23.06
C GLU A 82 -13.33 2.53 -22.37
N GLU A 83 -14.49 2.67 -23.02
CA GLU A 83 -15.75 2.03 -22.62
C GLU A 83 -15.76 0.57 -23.05
N ASP A 84 -15.22 -0.32 -22.22
CA ASP A 84 -15.52 -1.76 -22.30
C ASP A 84 -16.34 -2.18 -21.08
N GLU A 85 -17.50 -2.81 -21.34
CA GLU A 85 -18.49 -3.21 -20.33
C GLU A 85 -17.96 -4.20 -19.26
N ASP A 86 -16.79 -4.83 -19.51
CA ASP A 86 -16.21 -5.85 -18.63
C ASP A 86 -14.96 -5.41 -17.84
N GLY A 87 -14.44 -4.20 -18.07
CA GLY A 87 -13.24 -3.71 -17.37
C GLY A 87 -11.97 -4.51 -17.67
N GLU A 88 -11.92 -5.19 -18.82
CA GLU A 88 -10.66 -5.67 -19.39
C GLU A 88 -9.88 -4.48 -19.95
N VAL A 89 -8.58 -4.43 -19.68
CA VAL A 89 -7.72 -3.34 -20.14
C VAL A 89 -7.42 -3.59 -21.61
N THR A 90 -8.07 -2.86 -22.52
CA THR A 90 -7.68 -2.80 -23.93
C THR A 90 -6.45 -1.92 -24.12
N THR A 91 -5.39 -2.18 -23.37
CA THR A 91 -4.11 -1.54 -23.63
C THR A 91 -3.67 -1.88 -25.05
N GLU A 92 -3.58 -0.86 -25.92
CA GLU A 92 -2.97 -0.98 -27.26
C GLU A 92 -1.49 -1.42 -27.22
N LEU A 93 -0.92 -1.58 -26.03
CA LEU A 93 0.42 -2.12 -25.81
C LEU A 93 0.44 -3.62 -26.11
N THR A 94 1.25 -4.01 -27.10
CA THR A 94 1.51 -5.41 -27.39
C THR A 94 2.13 -6.10 -26.16
N ARG A 95 1.80 -7.38 -25.92
CA ARG A 95 2.39 -8.18 -24.81
C ARG A 95 3.92 -8.04 -24.70
N GLY A 96 4.62 -7.92 -25.83
CA GLY A 96 6.06 -7.67 -25.88
C GLY A 96 6.49 -6.32 -25.31
N GLN A 97 5.75 -5.23 -25.59
CA GLN A 97 6.00 -3.90 -25.04
C GLN A 97 5.77 -3.89 -23.53
N LEU A 98 4.72 -4.57 -23.06
CA LEU A 98 4.44 -4.72 -21.64
C LEU A 98 5.61 -5.43 -20.92
N ILE A 99 6.05 -6.58 -21.45
CA ILE A 99 7.20 -7.34 -20.90
C ILE A 99 8.46 -6.48 -20.88
N PHE A 100 8.73 -5.73 -21.96
CA PHE A 100 9.89 -4.86 -22.06
C PHE A 100 9.86 -3.72 -21.03
N ALA A 101 8.71 -3.05 -20.87
CA ALA A 101 8.52 -2.01 -19.86
C ALA A 101 8.72 -2.55 -18.44
N PHE A 102 8.16 -3.73 -18.13
CA PHE A 102 8.39 -4.40 -16.86
C PHE A 102 9.87 -4.76 -16.64
N ALA A 103 10.56 -5.25 -17.66
CA ALA A 103 11.98 -5.57 -17.57
C ALA A 103 12.83 -4.32 -17.26
N ILE A 104 12.54 -3.19 -17.92
CA ILE A 104 13.19 -1.90 -17.62
C ILE A 104 12.89 -1.46 -16.20
N ALA A 105 11.63 -1.49 -15.77
CA ALA A 105 11.24 -1.06 -14.43
C ALA A 105 11.90 -1.91 -13.33
N ILE A 106 11.93 -3.23 -13.49
CA ILE A 106 12.61 -4.16 -12.58
C ILE A 106 14.11 -3.92 -12.62
N GLY A 107 14.72 -3.78 -13.80
CA GLY A 107 16.14 -3.49 -13.96
C GLY A 107 16.55 -2.19 -13.26
N PHE A 108 15.77 -1.12 -13.44
CA PHE A 108 15.96 0.16 -12.75
C PHE A 108 15.82 0.00 -11.24
N ALA A 109 14.80 -0.71 -10.75
CA ALA A 109 14.62 -0.94 -9.31
C ALA A 109 15.77 -1.74 -8.70
N VAL A 110 16.24 -2.79 -9.38
CA VAL A 110 17.41 -3.59 -8.95
C VAL A 110 18.66 -2.72 -8.93
N LEU A 111 18.87 -1.92 -9.97
CA LEU A 111 20.00 -1.00 -10.05
C LEU A 111 19.97 0.01 -8.89
N LEU A 112 18.83 0.66 -8.67
CA LEU A 112 18.68 1.74 -7.69
C LEU A 112 18.69 1.24 -6.24
N PHE A 113 18.03 0.13 -5.93
CA PHE A 113 17.82 -0.32 -4.55
C PHE A 113 18.71 -1.49 -4.11
N LYS A 114 19.30 -2.24 -5.05
CA LYS A 114 20.15 -3.40 -4.71
C LYS A 114 21.60 -3.22 -5.11
N VAL A 115 21.87 -2.78 -6.34
CA VAL A 115 23.24 -2.65 -6.87
C VAL A 115 23.86 -1.34 -6.40
N GLY A 116 23.16 -0.22 -6.55
CA GLY A 116 23.62 1.12 -6.19
C GLY A 116 24.09 1.22 -4.73
N PRO A 117 23.26 0.86 -3.73
CA PRO A 117 23.66 0.88 -2.33
C PRO A 117 24.87 -0.02 -2.03
N ALA A 118 24.97 -1.18 -2.69
CA ALA A 118 26.10 -2.09 -2.50
C ALA A 118 27.41 -1.50 -3.07
N LEU A 119 27.37 -0.91 -4.27
CA LEU A 119 28.52 -0.23 -4.87
C LEU A 119 28.96 0.99 -4.06
N LEU A 120 28.01 1.80 -3.57
CA LEU A 120 28.30 2.95 -2.71
C LEU A 120 28.97 2.52 -1.40
N THR A 121 28.47 1.45 -0.77
CA THR A 121 29.04 0.93 0.48
C THR A 121 30.46 0.40 0.28
N ASP A 122 30.70 -0.27 -0.85
CA ASP A 122 32.03 -0.80 -1.23
C ASP A 122 33.02 0.35 -1.50
N TRP A 123 32.59 1.38 -2.24
CA TRP A 123 33.40 2.57 -2.53
C TRP A 123 33.82 3.36 -1.27
N ILE A 124 32.97 3.38 -0.24
CA ILE A 124 33.29 4.03 1.05
C ILE A 124 34.30 3.19 1.87
N GLY A 125 34.53 1.91 1.53
CA GLY A 125 35.52 1.07 2.21
C GLY A 125 35.10 0.57 3.59
N ILE A 126 33.80 0.34 3.81
CA ILE A 126 33.27 -0.10 5.11
C ILE A 126 33.69 -1.54 5.43
N GLN A 127 34.21 -1.75 6.64
CA GLN A 127 34.64 -3.06 7.13
C GLN A 127 33.50 -4.10 7.16
N ALA A 128 33.87 -5.38 7.04
CA ALA A 128 32.93 -6.50 6.88
C ALA A 128 31.84 -6.60 7.97
N GLY A 129 32.14 -6.23 9.23
CA GLY A 129 31.19 -6.32 10.34
C GLY A 129 30.05 -5.28 10.30
N TRP A 130 30.33 -4.06 9.84
CA TRP A 130 29.35 -2.97 9.76
C TRP A 130 28.63 -2.91 8.42
N PHE A 131 29.13 -3.63 7.42
CA PHE A 131 28.66 -3.53 6.05
C PHE A 131 27.15 -3.73 5.91
N VAL A 132 26.56 -4.75 6.57
CA VAL A 132 25.11 -5.04 6.43
C VAL A 132 24.26 -3.88 6.97
N ILE A 133 24.69 -3.28 8.08
CA ILE A 133 24.00 -2.14 8.70
C ILE A 133 24.15 -0.90 7.82
N VAL A 134 25.37 -0.60 7.37
CA VAL A 134 25.62 0.59 6.53
C VAL A 134 24.96 0.47 5.16
N GLU A 135 25.05 -0.68 4.48
CA GLU A 135 24.32 -0.94 3.22
C GLU A 135 22.81 -0.77 3.44
N GLY A 136 22.29 -1.27 4.56
CA GLY A 136 20.90 -1.11 4.97
C GLY A 136 20.49 0.36 5.12
N LEU A 137 21.27 1.15 5.84
CA LEU A 137 21.02 2.57 6.07
C LEU A 137 21.11 3.39 4.77
N ILE A 138 22.11 3.10 3.92
CA ILE A 138 22.23 3.71 2.59
C ILE A 138 21.00 3.38 1.76
N ARG A 139 20.54 2.12 1.76
CA ARG A 139 19.35 1.69 1.01
C ARG A 139 18.09 2.42 1.47
N VAL A 140 17.87 2.55 2.79
CA VAL A 140 16.74 3.32 3.34
C VAL A 140 16.84 4.79 2.94
N THR A 141 18.04 5.38 3.00
CA THR A 141 18.28 6.76 2.57
C THR A 141 17.95 6.96 1.09
N VAL A 142 18.44 6.08 0.22
CA VAL A 142 18.15 6.11 -1.22
C VAL A 142 16.65 5.98 -1.48
N PHE A 143 15.96 5.12 -0.75
CA PHE A 143 14.49 4.97 -0.85
C PHE A 143 13.74 6.24 -0.47
N VAL A 144 14.08 6.85 0.67
CA VAL A 144 13.45 8.12 1.09
C VAL A 144 13.73 9.24 0.09
N LEU A 145 14.98 9.34 -0.41
CA LEU A 145 15.34 10.33 -1.42
C LEU A 145 14.59 10.10 -2.73
N TYR A 146 14.50 8.86 -3.19
CA TYR A 146 13.72 8.49 -4.37
C TYR A 146 12.26 8.93 -4.23
N LEU A 147 11.60 8.60 -3.12
CA LEU A 147 10.22 9.03 -2.84
C LEU A 147 10.09 10.56 -2.83
N ALA A 148 11.04 11.26 -2.21
CA ALA A 148 11.04 12.72 -2.19
C ALA A 148 11.13 13.31 -3.61
N VAL A 149 12.00 12.78 -4.47
CA VAL A 149 12.15 13.23 -5.86
C VAL A 149 10.90 12.95 -6.68
N ILE A 150 10.36 11.73 -6.65
CA ILE A 150 9.16 11.41 -7.46
C ILE A 150 7.92 12.16 -6.95
N SER A 151 7.88 12.56 -5.67
CA SER A 151 6.80 13.41 -5.13
C SER A 151 6.73 14.81 -5.76
N LEU A 152 7.74 15.19 -6.55
CA LEU A 152 7.75 16.44 -7.29
C LEU A 152 7.01 16.34 -8.63
N LEU A 153 6.76 15.14 -9.15
CA LEU A 153 6.06 14.92 -10.41
C LEU A 153 4.56 15.24 -10.26
N PRO A 154 3.96 16.07 -11.13
CA PRO A 154 2.56 16.48 -11.02
C PRO A 154 1.56 15.33 -10.94
N ASP A 155 1.73 14.30 -11.77
CA ASP A 155 0.81 13.16 -11.81
C ASP A 155 0.84 12.36 -10.49
N LEU A 156 2.04 12.17 -9.92
CA LEU A 156 2.17 11.52 -8.62
C LEU A 156 1.66 12.39 -7.47
N ARG A 157 1.82 13.72 -7.56
CA ARG A 157 1.20 14.62 -6.58
C ARG A 157 -0.32 14.46 -6.57
N ARG A 158 -0.96 14.30 -7.73
CA ARG A 158 -2.40 14.07 -7.83
C ARG A 158 -2.81 12.74 -7.19
N VAL A 159 -2.07 11.66 -7.41
CA VAL A 159 -2.28 10.38 -6.71
C VAL A 159 -2.10 10.53 -5.19
N PHE A 160 -1.11 11.31 -4.74
CA PHE A 160 -0.88 11.58 -3.31
C PHE A 160 -2.00 12.43 -2.67
N GLN A 161 -2.73 13.22 -3.46
CA GLN A 161 -3.93 13.89 -2.99
C GLN A 161 -5.07 12.89 -2.80
N TYR A 162 -5.32 12.00 -3.77
CA TYR A 162 -6.32 10.93 -3.59
C TYR A 162 -5.98 9.99 -2.42
N HIS A 163 -4.70 9.73 -2.19
CA HIS A 163 -4.24 8.98 -1.01
C HIS A 163 -4.56 9.72 0.30
N ALA A 164 -4.33 11.03 0.35
CA ALA A 164 -4.75 11.83 1.49
C ALA A 164 -6.28 11.87 1.64
N ALA A 165 -7.03 11.88 0.53
CA ALA A 165 -8.48 11.84 0.55
C ALA A 165 -9.01 10.52 1.13
N GLU A 166 -8.34 9.40 0.85
CA GLU A 166 -8.60 8.10 1.47
C GLU A 166 -8.38 8.16 2.98
N HIS A 167 -7.21 8.60 3.43
CA HIS A 167 -6.91 8.75 4.86
C HIS A 167 -7.90 9.67 5.59
N LYS A 168 -8.23 10.82 5.02
CA LYS A 168 -9.16 11.76 5.64
C LYS A 168 -10.56 11.17 5.76
N ALA A 169 -11.05 10.49 4.72
CA ALA A 169 -12.37 9.85 4.74
C ALA A 169 -12.45 8.74 5.79
N ILE A 170 -11.43 7.88 5.89
CA ILE A 170 -11.37 6.84 6.92
C ILE A 170 -11.27 7.46 8.32
N ASN A 171 -10.37 8.42 8.53
CA ASN A 171 -10.23 9.10 9.82
C ASN A 171 -11.55 9.77 10.27
N ALA A 172 -12.30 10.38 9.35
CA ALA A 172 -13.60 10.98 9.64
C ALA A 172 -14.64 9.92 10.03
N TYR A 173 -14.70 8.81 9.28
CA TYR A 173 -15.58 7.69 9.59
C TYR A 173 -15.28 7.08 10.97
N GLU A 174 -14.00 6.87 11.29
CA GLU A 174 -13.60 6.30 12.57
C GLU A 174 -13.84 7.23 13.76
N ALA A 175 -13.82 8.54 13.53
CA ALA A 175 -14.23 9.54 14.52
C ALA A 175 -15.76 9.66 14.67
N GLY A 176 -16.54 8.98 13.83
CA GLY A 176 -18.00 9.06 13.83
C GLY A 176 -18.56 10.39 13.28
N GLU A 177 -17.77 11.11 12.49
CA GLU A 177 -18.23 12.35 11.84
C GLU A 177 -19.05 12.07 10.57
N GLU A 178 -19.87 13.05 10.20
CA GLU A 178 -20.60 13.02 8.94
C GLU A 178 -19.63 13.12 7.75
N LEU A 179 -19.81 12.22 6.79
CA LEU A 179 -18.96 12.10 5.60
C LEU A 179 -19.27 13.18 4.56
N GLU A 180 -19.12 14.45 4.92
CA GLU A 180 -19.28 15.60 4.04
C GLU A 180 -17.89 16.18 3.68
N PRO A 181 -17.59 16.51 2.41
CA PRO A 181 -16.25 16.92 1.98
C PRO A 181 -15.63 18.03 2.86
N ALA A 182 -16.40 19.06 3.21
CA ALA A 182 -15.93 20.18 4.03
C ALA A 182 -15.58 19.79 5.48
N ARG A 183 -16.20 18.74 6.03
CA ARG A 183 -15.87 18.21 7.37
C ARG A 183 -14.68 17.28 7.29
N VAL A 184 -14.70 16.35 6.33
CA VAL A 184 -13.64 15.37 6.08
C VAL A 184 -12.30 16.08 5.81
N GLN A 185 -12.31 17.23 5.14
CA GLN A 185 -11.09 18.01 4.86
C GLN A 185 -10.29 18.40 6.13
N LYS A 186 -10.93 18.49 7.29
CA LYS A 186 -10.26 18.87 8.55
C LYS A 186 -9.48 17.72 9.21
N PHE A 187 -9.67 16.49 8.73
CA PHE A 187 -9.02 15.32 9.29
C PHE A 187 -7.55 15.20 8.88
N SER A 188 -6.82 14.38 9.63
CA SER A 188 -5.38 14.15 9.43
C SER A 188 -5.08 13.54 8.06
N LEU A 189 -3.99 14.00 7.45
CA LEU A 189 -3.37 13.39 6.26
C LEU A 189 -2.71 12.03 6.55
N ILE A 190 -2.48 11.73 7.83
CA ILE A 190 -1.76 10.55 8.30
C ILE A 190 -2.77 9.57 8.90
N HIS A 191 -2.60 8.28 8.59
CA HIS A 191 -3.40 7.20 9.15
C HIS A 191 -2.49 6.04 9.61
N PRO A 192 -2.64 5.53 10.86
CA PRO A 192 -1.72 4.53 11.43
C PRO A 192 -1.69 3.17 10.71
N ARG A 193 -2.73 2.83 9.94
CA ARG A 193 -2.84 1.54 9.22
C ARG A 193 -2.45 1.61 7.75
N CYS A 194 -1.90 2.75 7.29
CA CYS A 194 -1.50 2.93 5.90
C CYS A 194 -0.35 2.00 5.51
N GLY A 195 -0.50 1.29 4.39
CA GLY A 195 0.52 0.45 3.78
C GLY A 195 1.77 1.19 3.29
N THR A 196 1.81 2.52 3.18
CA THR A 196 3.07 3.20 2.79
C THR A 196 4.19 3.02 3.81
N ALA A 197 3.85 2.87 5.09
CA ALA A 197 4.82 2.50 6.13
C ALA A 197 5.31 1.05 5.99
N PHE A 198 4.56 0.18 5.32
CA PHE A 198 4.88 -1.24 5.13
C PHE A 198 6.23 -1.43 4.45
N LEU A 199 6.49 -0.73 3.35
CA LEU A 199 7.75 -0.86 2.61
C LEU A 199 8.95 -0.46 3.48
N LEU A 200 8.83 0.62 4.26
CA LEU A 200 9.89 1.02 5.20
C LEU A 200 10.13 -0.07 6.26
N TRP A 201 9.07 -0.61 6.87
CA TRP A 201 9.21 -1.66 7.87
C TRP A 201 9.79 -2.95 7.30
N VAL A 202 9.39 -3.34 6.08
CA VAL A 202 10.01 -4.47 5.36
C VAL A 202 11.51 -4.24 5.20
N MET A 203 11.92 -3.04 4.78
CA MET A 203 13.34 -2.71 4.62
C MET A 203 14.10 -2.74 5.95
N VAL A 204 13.55 -2.14 7.01
CA VAL A 204 14.18 -2.09 8.33
C VAL A 204 14.28 -3.51 8.92
N ILE A 205 13.19 -4.27 8.91
CA ILE A 205 13.17 -5.67 9.39
C ILE A 205 14.13 -6.53 8.58
N ALA A 206 14.22 -6.32 7.26
CA ALA A 206 15.15 -7.04 6.41
C ALA A 206 16.62 -6.81 6.82
N ILE A 207 17.00 -5.60 7.25
CA ILE A 207 18.37 -5.33 7.74
C ILE A 207 18.68 -6.24 8.93
N PHE A 208 17.78 -6.29 9.92
CA PHE A 208 17.97 -7.12 11.11
C PHE A 208 17.95 -8.60 10.80
N VAL A 209 16.99 -9.08 10.00
CA VAL A 209 16.86 -10.50 9.63
C VAL A 209 18.08 -10.96 8.85
N PHE A 210 18.51 -10.21 7.83
CA PHE A 210 19.66 -10.60 7.01
C PHE A 210 21.02 -10.42 7.69
N ALA A 211 21.12 -9.60 8.75
CA ALA A 211 22.34 -9.49 9.54
C ALA A 211 22.77 -10.84 10.15
N PHE A 212 21.83 -11.70 10.53
CA PHE A 212 22.12 -13.05 11.04
C PHE A 212 22.69 -14.01 9.98
N PHE A 213 22.45 -13.76 8.69
CA PHE A 213 22.89 -14.64 7.60
C PHE A 213 24.15 -14.14 6.90
N GLY A 214 24.54 -12.88 7.11
CA GLY A 214 25.71 -12.28 6.50
C GLY A 214 25.71 -12.37 4.97
N ARG A 215 26.88 -12.70 4.39
CA ARG A 215 27.13 -12.77 2.95
C ARG A 215 27.56 -14.19 2.54
N PRO A 216 26.62 -15.13 2.44
CA PRO A 216 26.94 -16.46 1.94
C PRO A 216 27.26 -16.39 0.44
N VAL A 217 27.76 -17.50 -0.11
CA VAL A 217 27.94 -17.67 -1.56
C VAL A 217 26.66 -17.35 -2.34
N TRP A 218 26.82 -16.87 -3.58
CA TRP A 218 25.76 -16.17 -4.33
C TRP A 218 24.42 -16.92 -4.44
N TYR A 219 24.42 -18.25 -4.61
CA TYR A 219 23.19 -19.04 -4.70
C TYR A 219 22.45 -19.13 -3.37
N TRP A 220 23.18 -19.31 -2.25
CA TRP A 220 22.60 -19.25 -0.91
C TRP A 220 22.14 -17.84 -0.56
N LEU A 221 22.85 -16.82 -1.04
CA LEU A 221 22.42 -15.44 -0.91
C LEU A 221 21.04 -15.28 -1.57
N ILE A 222 20.90 -15.64 -2.85
CA ILE A 222 19.62 -15.53 -3.57
C ILE A 222 18.52 -16.34 -2.86
N ALA A 223 18.79 -17.61 -2.53
CA ALA A 223 17.81 -18.49 -1.88
C ALA A 223 17.32 -17.93 -0.55
N THR A 224 18.23 -17.49 0.34
CA THR A 224 17.84 -16.91 1.64
C THR A 224 17.03 -15.62 1.48
N ARG A 225 17.32 -14.78 0.48
CA ARG A 225 16.57 -13.54 0.28
C ARG A 225 15.16 -13.79 -0.25
N ILE A 226 14.99 -14.76 -1.15
CA ILE A 226 13.67 -15.15 -1.67
C ILE A 226 12.83 -15.83 -0.58
N LEU A 227 13.41 -16.82 0.13
CA LEU A 227 12.69 -17.61 1.12
C LEU A 227 12.29 -16.80 2.37
N LEU A 228 13.10 -15.82 2.77
CA LEU A 228 12.82 -14.98 3.94
C LEU A 228 11.89 -13.79 3.62
N LEU A 229 11.65 -13.47 2.34
CA LEU A 229 10.79 -12.34 1.96
C LEU A 229 9.37 -12.47 2.52
N PRO A 230 8.67 -13.63 2.42
CA PRO A 230 7.35 -13.81 3.03
C PRO A 230 7.38 -13.65 4.56
N VAL A 231 8.45 -14.10 5.22
CA VAL A 231 8.61 -13.98 6.68
C VAL A 231 8.74 -12.51 7.07
N ILE A 232 9.62 -11.77 6.39
CA ILE A 232 9.82 -10.33 6.62
C ILE A 232 8.53 -9.56 6.37
N ALA A 233 7.85 -9.83 5.26
CA ALA A 233 6.56 -9.22 4.92
C ALA A 233 5.48 -9.52 5.98
N GLY A 234 5.39 -10.77 6.43
CA GLY A 234 4.44 -11.15 7.47
C GLY A 234 4.74 -10.48 8.82
N ILE A 235 6.02 -10.35 9.22
CA ILE A 235 6.40 -9.62 10.45
C ILE A 235 6.06 -8.13 10.31
N ALA A 236 6.35 -7.51 9.17
CA ALA A 236 6.03 -6.11 8.91
C ALA A 236 4.52 -5.85 8.97
N TYR A 237 3.72 -6.77 8.41
CA TYR A 237 2.27 -6.75 8.51
C TYR A 237 1.79 -6.81 9.96
N GLU A 238 2.31 -7.75 10.76
CA GLU A 238 1.93 -7.87 12.18
C GLU A 238 2.29 -6.62 12.98
N LEU A 239 3.43 -6.00 12.68
CA LEU A 239 3.85 -4.76 13.32
C LEU A 239 2.86 -3.62 13.07
N ILE A 240 2.47 -3.40 11.80
CA ILE A 240 1.49 -2.35 11.43
C ILE A 240 0.11 -2.68 12.00
N ARG A 241 -0.30 -3.95 11.93
CA ARG A 241 -1.55 -4.44 12.51
C ARG A 241 -1.60 -4.22 14.02
N PHE A 242 -0.49 -4.44 14.72
CA PHE A 242 -0.37 -4.20 16.14
C PHE A 242 -0.40 -2.69 16.45
N ALA A 243 0.26 -1.87 15.63
CA ALA A 243 0.24 -0.42 15.71
C ALA A 243 -1.17 0.16 15.64
N GLY A 244 -1.95 -0.25 14.62
CA GLY A 244 -3.31 0.22 14.41
C GLY A 244 -4.27 -0.09 15.56
N ARG A 245 -4.00 -1.14 16.34
CA ARG A 245 -4.77 -1.48 17.55
C ARG A 245 -4.37 -0.69 18.80
N HIS A 246 -3.16 -0.14 18.82
CA HIS A 246 -2.56 0.45 20.02
C HIS A 246 -2.15 1.90 19.76
N THR A 247 -2.97 2.65 19.03
CA THR A 247 -2.76 4.08 18.72
C THR A 247 -2.61 4.96 19.96
N GLY A 248 -3.20 4.56 21.10
CA GLY A 248 -3.04 5.26 22.38
C GLY A 248 -1.68 5.06 23.08
N ASN A 249 -0.86 4.07 22.66
CA ASN A 249 0.42 3.81 23.30
C ASN A 249 1.52 4.73 22.73
N ARG A 250 1.90 5.74 23.50
CA ARG A 250 2.90 6.74 23.08
C ARG A 250 4.26 6.14 22.73
N ILE A 251 4.73 5.14 23.49
CA ILE A 251 6.03 4.50 23.24
C ILE A 251 6.02 3.81 21.88
N LEU A 252 4.96 3.05 21.60
CA LEU A 252 4.78 2.38 20.33
C LEU A 252 4.69 3.38 19.17
N MET A 253 3.92 4.46 19.33
CA MET A 253 3.78 5.49 18.30
C MET A 253 5.08 6.26 18.04
N THR A 254 5.91 6.48 19.07
CA THR A 254 7.25 7.06 18.90
C THR A 254 8.16 6.12 18.12
N LEU A 255 8.17 4.82 18.44
CA LEU A 255 8.95 3.83 17.70
C LEU A 255 8.51 3.76 16.23
N LEU A 256 7.22 3.89 15.97
CA LEU A 256 6.66 3.82 14.63
C LEU A 256 6.66 5.16 13.86
N ALA A 257 7.06 6.25 14.53
CA ALA A 257 7.06 7.59 13.97
C ALA A 257 7.79 7.71 12.62
N PRO A 258 8.95 7.06 12.38
CA PRO A 258 9.61 7.11 11.08
C PRO A 258 8.71 6.63 9.93
N GLY A 259 7.91 5.58 10.15
CA GLY A 259 6.94 5.09 9.16
C GLY A 259 5.77 6.05 8.94
N LEU A 260 5.31 6.71 10.00
CA LEU A 260 4.26 7.73 9.90
C LEU A 260 4.76 9.00 9.20
N TRP A 261 6.03 9.39 9.40
CA TRP A 261 6.62 10.53 8.71
C TRP A 261 6.75 10.33 7.22
N LEU A 262 6.99 9.08 6.77
CA LEU A 262 7.03 8.73 5.35
C LEU A 262 5.73 9.12 4.63
N GLN A 263 4.59 9.03 5.31
CA GLN A 263 3.30 9.41 4.76
C GLN A 263 3.27 10.88 4.33
N ARG A 264 4.04 11.77 4.98
CA ARG A 264 4.13 13.18 4.59
C ARG A 264 4.78 13.39 3.21
N LEU A 265 5.55 12.41 2.73
CA LEU A 265 6.11 12.42 1.37
C LEU A 265 5.10 11.89 0.34
N THR A 266 4.20 10.99 0.74
CA THR A 266 3.25 10.30 -0.15
C THR A 266 1.81 10.79 0.01
N THR A 267 1.59 11.92 0.69
CA THR A 267 0.28 12.55 0.87
C THR A 267 0.38 14.05 0.56
N ARG A 268 -0.70 14.59 -0.01
CA ARG A 268 -0.85 16.02 -0.34
C ARG A 268 -2.27 16.45 -0.02
N GLU A 269 -2.50 17.72 0.31
CA GLU A 269 -3.85 18.20 0.61
C GLU A 269 -4.80 17.99 -0.59
N PRO A 270 -5.92 17.24 -0.40
CA PRO A 270 -6.88 17.00 -1.46
C PRO A 270 -7.85 18.17 -1.65
N THR A 271 -8.39 18.27 -2.86
CA THR A 271 -9.53 19.13 -3.17
C THR A 271 -10.83 18.53 -2.61
N LEU A 272 -11.89 19.35 -2.50
CA LEU A 272 -13.21 18.87 -2.11
C LEU A 272 -13.76 17.82 -3.10
N GLU A 273 -13.45 17.97 -4.40
CA GLU A 273 -13.85 17.02 -5.44
C GLU A 273 -13.15 15.66 -5.27
N GLN A 274 -11.88 15.64 -4.83
CA GLN A 274 -11.18 14.39 -4.53
C GLN A 274 -11.73 13.72 -3.26
N LEU A 275 -12.10 14.53 -2.26
CA LEU A 275 -12.77 14.04 -1.05
C LEU A 275 -14.15 13.43 -1.38
N GLU A 276 -14.91 14.03 -2.29
CA GLU A 276 -16.17 13.49 -2.77
C GLU A 276 -16.00 12.07 -3.38
N VAL A 277 -14.98 11.87 -4.21
CA VAL A 277 -14.67 10.54 -4.80
C VAL A 277 -14.35 9.53 -3.71
N SER A 278 -13.48 9.89 -2.75
CA SER A 278 -13.10 9.04 -1.63
C SER A 278 -14.31 8.66 -0.75
N ILE A 279 -15.15 9.65 -0.42
CA ILE A 279 -16.38 9.47 0.35
C ILE A 279 -17.35 8.55 -0.39
N ARG A 280 -17.49 8.70 -1.72
CA ARG A 280 -18.38 7.84 -2.53
C ARG A 280 -17.92 6.39 -2.52
N ALA A 281 -16.63 6.13 -2.69
CA ALA A 281 -16.08 4.78 -2.56
C ALA A 281 -16.32 4.20 -1.15
N LEU A 282 -16.13 5.01 -0.11
CA LEU A 282 -16.31 4.60 1.28
C LEU A 282 -17.75 4.24 1.60
N ARG A 283 -18.71 5.12 1.25
CA ARG A 283 -20.15 4.92 1.49
C ARG A 283 -20.64 3.63 0.84
N GLU A 284 -20.25 3.36 -0.40
CA GLU A 284 -20.63 2.14 -1.12
C GLU A 284 -20.13 0.87 -0.42
N VAL A 285 -18.88 0.86 0.04
CA VAL A 285 -18.35 -0.28 0.79
C VAL A 285 -19.12 -0.48 2.10
N LEU A 286 -19.36 0.61 2.85
CA LEU A 286 -20.11 0.55 4.11
C LEU A 286 -21.55 0.02 3.91
N GLU A 287 -22.23 0.46 2.86
CA GLU A 287 -23.57 0.00 2.52
C GLU A 287 -23.59 -1.49 2.16
N ARG A 288 -22.63 -1.96 1.35
CA ARG A 288 -22.52 -3.38 0.97
C ARG A 288 -22.13 -4.28 2.13
N GLU A 289 -21.23 -3.85 3.00
CA GLU A 289 -20.93 -4.59 4.23
C GLU A 289 -22.18 -4.66 5.12
N GLY A 290 -22.93 -3.55 5.28
CA GLY A 290 -24.19 -3.55 6.02
C GLY A 290 -25.23 -4.58 5.53
N ARG A 291 -25.22 -4.89 4.23
CA ARG A 291 -26.11 -5.90 3.61
C ARG A 291 -25.57 -7.33 3.62
N SER A 292 -24.26 -7.51 3.68
CA SER A 292 -23.61 -8.78 3.31
C SER A 292 -22.66 -9.36 4.37
N THR A 293 -22.54 -8.71 5.53
CA THR A 293 -21.59 -9.14 6.56
C THR A 293 -21.99 -10.48 7.17
N THR A 294 -21.11 -11.48 7.06
CA THR A 294 -21.23 -12.75 7.80
C THR A 294 -20.31 -12.72 9.02
N PRO A 295 -20.60 -13.47 10.11
CA PRO A 295 -19.72 -13.52 11.30
C PRO A 295 -18.29 -13.98 10.98
N GLU A 296 -18.10 -14.73 9.89
CA GLU A 296 -16.80 -15.21 9.44
C GLU A 296 -16.02 -14.15 8.65
N SER A 297 -16.70 -13.30 7.86
CA SER A 297 -16.03 -12.21 7.14
C SER A 297 -15.56 -11.10 8.10
N GLN A 298 -16.24 -10.87 9.22
CA GLN A 298 -15.77 -9.94 10.27
C GLN A 298 -14.45 -10.33 10.92
N ARG A 299 -14.03 -11.61 10.79
CA ARG A 299 -12.72 -12.08 11.29
C ARG A 299 -11.58 -11.83 10.32
N VAL A 300 -11.89 -11.43 9.08
CA VAL A 300 -10.90 -11.05 8.08
C VAL A 300 -10.56 -9.59 8.27
N GLU A 301 -9.29 -9.32 8.55
CA GLU A 301 -8.81 -7.96 8.75
C GLU A 301 -8.32 -7.36 7.44
N VAL A 302 -8.75 -6.13 7.19
CA VAL A 302 -8.38 -5.39 6.00
C VAL A 302 -7.12 -4.57 6.29
N MET A 303 -6.17 -4.63 5.38
CA MET A 303 -5.06 -3.68 5.32
C MET A 303 -5.37 -2.62 4.25
N ALA A 304 -5.09 -1.35 4.56
CA ALA A 304 -5.02 -0.27 3.59
C ALA A 304 -3.71 -0.40 2.79
#